data_AF-A0A396KHQ0-F1
#
_entry.id   AF-A0A396KHQ0-F1
#
_cell.length_a   1.000
_cell.length_b   1.000
_cell.length_c   1.000
_cell.angle_alpha   90.00
_cell.angle_beta   90.00
_cell.angle_gamma   90.00
#
_symmetry.space_group_name_H-M   'P 1'
#
loop_
_entity.id
_entity.type
_entity.pdbx_description
1 polymer ?
#
loop_
_entity_poly.entity_id
_entity_poly.type
_entity_poly.pdbx_seq_one_letter_code
_entity_poly.pdbx_strand_id
1 'polypeptide(L)'
;MMMKSCKLKILKNSCFKNICFLDPPYDTDFSTYAQNEFGHEEQKRLCECLKRTPAKILLIIKNTDFIYELYKDNFNITSFDKKYMVSFMNRNDRKAEHLIITNY
;
A
#
# COMPACT_ATOMS: atom_id res chain seq x y z
N MET A 1 35.32 17.13 -16.03
CA MET A 1 33.95 16.55 -16.07
C MET A 1 33.55 16.23 -14.64
N MET A 2 32.95 17.20 -13.94
CA MET A 2 32.61 17.10 -12.52
C MET A 2 31.13 16.77 -12.40
N MET A 3 30.81 15.56 -11.89
CA MET A 3 29.46 15.19 -11.51
C MET A 3 28.99 16.11 -10.39
N LYS A 4 27.98 16.93 -10.67
CA LYS A 4 27.38 17.83 -9.70
C LYS A 4 26.66 17.01 -8.63
N SER A 5 27.16 17.14 -7.40
CA SER A 5 26.56 16.63 -6.18
C SER A 5 25.15 17.19 -5.99
N CYS A 6 24.14 16.31 -5.99
CA CYS A 6 22.81 16.62 -5.46
C CYS A 6 22.90 16.67 -3.92
N LYS A 7 23.18 17.85 -3.37
CA LYS A 7 23.01 18.12 -1.93
C LYS A 7 21.51 18.25 -1.64
N LEU A 8 20.88 17.14 -1.26
CA LEU A 8 19.58 17.19 -0.59
C LEU A 8 19.84 17.59 0.87
N LYS A 9 19.56 18.86 1.21
CA LYS A 9 19.52 19.32 2.60
C LYS A 9 18.36 18.61 3.30
N ILE A 10 18.65 17.48 3.94
CA ILE A 10 17.76 16.89 4.93
C ILE A 10 17.78 17.83 6.14
N LEU A 11 16.68 18.56 6.34
CA LEU A 11 16.40 19.27 7.58
C LEU A 11 16.41 18.25 8.73
N LYS A 12 17.52 18.21 9.47
CA LYS A 12 17.56 17.63 10.81
C LYS A 12 16.68 18.49 11.70
N ASN A 13 15.43 18.07 11.90
CA ASN A 13 14.59 18.45 13.05
C ASN A 13 13.58 17.33 13.34
N SER A 14 13.92 16.51 14.33
CA SER A 14 13.07 15.84 15.33
C SER A 14 11.64 15.43 14.95
N CYS A 15 11.48 14.23 14.35
CA CYS A 15 10.37 13.31 14.65
C CYS A 15 10.59 11.94 13.94
N PHE A 16 11.45 11.08 14.49
CA PHE A 16 11.64 9.70 14.00
C PHE A 16 10.43 8.76 14.31
N LYS A 17 9.22 9.31 14.49
CA LYS A 17 8.02 8.60 15.01
C LYS A 17 6.73 8.95 14.26
N ASN A 18 6.79 9.31 12.99
CA ASN A 18 5.56 9.51 12.22
C ASN A 18 5.10 8.16 11.65
N ILE A 19 3.86 7.77 11.95
CA ILE A 19 3.18 6.65 11.31
C ILE A 19 2.63 7.15 9.98
N CYS A 20 2.90 6.42 8.90
CA CYS A 20 2.35 6.67 7.57
C CYS A 20 1.19 5.70 7.33
N PHE A 21 -0.02 6.24 7.20
CA PHE A 21 -1.20 5.49 6.80
C PHE A 21 -1.37 5.55 5.29
N LEU A 22 -1.55 4.39 4.64
CA LEU A 22 -1.69 4.27 3.19
C LEU A 22 -2.93 3.44 2.83
N ASP A 23 -3.70 3.92 1.86
CA ASP A 23 -4.85 3.25 1.24
C ASP A 23 -4.80 3.48 -0.29
N PRO A 24 -3.86 2.83 -1.00
CA PRO A 24 -3.67 3.04 -2.44
C PRO A 24 -4.82 2.43 -3.27
N PRO A 25 -5.00 2.85 -4.53
CA PRO A 25 -6.01 2.29 -5.41
C PRO A 25 -5.83 0.77 -5.58
N TYR A 26 -6.94 0.03 -5.62
CA TYR A 26 -6.93 -1.42 -5.80
C TYR A 26 -6.54 -1.79 -7.24
N ASP A 27 -5.88 -2.95 -7.36
CA ASP A 27 -5.47 -3.60 -8.62
C ASP A 27 -6.64 -4.09 -9.49
N THR A 28 -7.89 -3.83 -9.10
CA THR A 28 -9.08 -4.30 -9.81
C THR A 28 -9.57 -3.32 -10.88
N ASP A 29 -10.16 -3.86 -11.94
CA ASP A 29 -10.66 -3.22 -13.18
C ASP A 29 -11.55 -1.96 -13.03
N PHE A 30 -11.94 -1.58 -11.81
CA PHE A 30 -12.86 -0.47 -11.54
C PHE A 30 -12.18 0.82 -11.06
N SER A 31 -10.86 0.85 -10.91
CA SER A 31 -10.13 2.00 -10.36
C SER A 31 -9.56 2.94 -11.45
N THR A 32 -10.32 3.28 -12.50
CA THR A 32 -9.90 4.37 -13.43
C THR A 32 -10.15 5.74 -12.79
N TYR A 33 -9.43 6.03 -11.70
CA TYR A 33 -9.28 7.39 -11.21
C TYR A 33 -8.35 8.15 -12.18
N ALA A 34 -8.95 8.79 -13.18
CA ALA A 34 -8.32 9.80 -14.03
C ALA A 34 -7.00 9.39 -14.72
N GLN A 35 -7.08 8.58 -15.79
CA GLN A 35 -6.01 8.31 -16.79
C GLN A 35 -4.62 7.85 -16.29
N ASN A 36 -4.41 7.72 -14.98
CA ASN A 36 -3.20 7.14 -14.39
C ASN A 36 -3.58 5.78 -13.83
N GLU A 37 -3.26 4.73 -14.58
CA GLU A 37 -3.43 3.36 -14.09
C GLU A 37 -2.49 3.14 -12.91
N PHE A 38 -3.05 2.80 -11.74
CA PHE A 38 -2.27 2.35 -10.60
C PHE A 38 -2.23 0.82 -10.65
N GLY A 39 -1.34 0.30 -11.49
CA GLY A 39 -1.23 -1.13 -11.78
C GLY A 39 -0.22 -1.84 -10.88
N HIS A 40 0.17 -3.04 -11.32
CA HIS A 40 1.13 -3.87 -10.60
C HIS A 40 2.51 -3.23 -10.46
N GLU A 41 2.95 -2.43 -11.43
CA GLU A 41 4.27 -1.78 -11.38
C GLU A 41 4.31 -0.64 -10.35
N GLU A 42 3.23 0.12 -10.25
CA GLU A 42 3.04 1.14 -9.23
C GLU A 42 2.99 0.53 -7.83
N GLN A 43 2.31 -0.61 -7.67
CA GLN A 43 2.31 -1.39 -6.43
C GLN A 43 3.72 -1.88 -6.06
N LYS A 44 4.49 -2.42 -7.01
CA LYS A 44 5.89 -2.81 -6.78
C LYS A 44 6.75 -1.63 -6.36
N ARG A 45 6.62 -0.49 -7.06
CA ARG A 45 7.35 0.74 -6.73
C ARG A 45 6.97 1.26 -5.34
N LEU A 46 5.70 1.19 -4.97
CA LEU A 46 5.22 1.53 -3.62
C LEU A 46 5.89 0.62 -2.58
N CYS A 47 5.83 -0.70 -2.76
CA CYS A 47 6.45 -1.67 -1.86
C CYS A 47 7.95 -1.36 -1.65
N GLU A 48 8.69 -1.10 -2.72
CA GLU A 48 10.11 -0.74 -2.65
C GLU A 48 10.38 0.58 -1.92
N CYS A 49 9.53 1.59 -2.09
CA CYS A 49 9.62 2.82 -1.31
C CYS A 49 9.35 2.59 0.18
N LEU A 50 8.36 1.75 0.50
CA LEU A 50 7.99 1.40 1.87
C LEU A 50 9.10 0.59 2.56
N LYS A 51 9.83 -0.29 1.86
CA LYS A 51 10.98 -0.99 2.45
C LYS A 51 12.12 -0.06 2.88
N ARG A 52 12.29 1.06 2.17
CA ARG A 52 13.37 2.03 2.43
C ARG A 52 12.98 3.13 3.42
N THR A 53 11.70 3.23 3.79
CA THR A 53 11.26 4.31 4.67
C THR A 53 11.62 4.04 6.12
N PRO A 54 12.16 5.02 6.87
CA PRO A 54 12.36 4.89 8.31
C PRO A 54 11.05 5.07 9.12
N ALA A 55 9.93 5.40 8.46
CA ALA A 55 8.64 5.58 9.10
C ALA A 55 7.98 4.24 9.45
N LYS A 56 7.12 4.26 10.48
CA LYS A 56 6.20 3.15 10.75
C LYS A 56 5.09 3.17 9.71
N ILE A 57 4.77 2.02 9.12
CA ILE A 57 3.79 1.92 8.04
C ILE A 57 2.54 1.21 8.53
N LEU A 58 1.38 1.74 8.15
CA LEU A 58 0.09 1.07 8.23
C LEU A 58 -0.58 1.16 6.86
N LEU A 59 -0.51 0.09 6.08
CA LEU A 59 -1.09 0.00 4.73
C LEU A 59 -2.33 -0.90 4.79
N ILE A 60 -3.45 -0.41 4.26
CA ILE A 60 -4.67 -1.22 4.06
C ILE A 60 -4.86 -1.43 2.56
N ILE A 61 -5.05 -2.68 2.15
CA ILE A 61 -5.20 -3.03 0.74
C ILE A 61 -6.05 -4.30 0.58
N LYS A 62 -6.64 -4.53 -0.59
CA LYS A 62 -7.38 -5.76 -0.87
C LYS A 62 -6.46 -6.98 -0.83
N ASN A 63 -6.95 -8.10 -0.29
CA ASN A 63 -6.22 -9.37 -0.38
C ASN A 63 -6.37 -9.93 -1.80
N THR A 64 -5.30 -9.86 -2.58
CA THR A 64 -5.13 -10.58 -3.86
C THR A 64 -3.82 -11.36 -3.79
N ASP A 65 -3.71 -12.46 -4.53
CA ASP A 65 -2.49 -13.28 -4.54
C ASP A 65 -1.25 -12.43 -4.89
N PHE A 66 -1.39 -11.51 -5.87
CA PHE A 66 -0.31 -10.59 -6.23
C PHE A 66 0.13 -9.70 -5.07
N ILE A 67 -0.82 -9.06 -4.37
CA ILE A 67 -0.50 -8.17 -3.25
C ILE A 67 0.06 -8.97 -2.07
N TYR A 68 -0.51 -10.12 -1.73
CA TYR A 68 0.00 -10.95 -0.65
C TYR A 68 1.45 -11.36 -0.90
N GLU A 69 1.74 -11.88 -2.10
CA GLU A 69 3.09 -12.28 -2.49
C GLU A 69 4.08 -11.09 -2.51
N LEU A 70 3.62 -9.90 -2.86
CA LEU A 70 4.47 -8.71 -2.94
C LEU A 70 4.97 -8.21 -1.56
N TYR A 71 4.21 -8.43 -0.49
CA TYR A 71 4.50 -7.86 0.82
C TYR A 71 4.91 -8.90 1.89
N LYS A 72 4.59 -10.19 1.72
CA LYS A 72 4.74 -11.24 2.75
C LYS A 72 6.15 -11.40 3.34
N ASP A 73 7.20 -11.12 2.56
CA ASP A 73 8.58 -11.41 2.98
C ASP A 73 9.23 -10.28 3.79
N ASN A 74 8.66 -9.06 3.72
CA ASN A 74 9.29 -7.87 4.30
C ASN A 74 8.39 -7.12 5.30
N PHE A 75 7.14 -7.52 5.45
CA PHE A 75 6.15 -6.83 6.27
C PHE A 75 5.31 -7.82 7.08
N ASN A 76 4.75 -7.32 8.18
CA ASN A 76 3.77 -8.04 8.98
C ASN A 76 2.41 -7.90 8.29
N ILE A 77 1.72 -9.02 8.04
CA ILE A 77 0.43 -9.06 7.34
C ILE A 77 -0.64 -9.63 8.29
N THR A 78 -1.78 -8.95 8.37
CA THR A 78 -2.99 -9.45 9.03
C THR A 78 -4.17 -9.27 8.11
N SER A 79 -4.99 -10.30 7.91
CA SER A 79 -6.19 -10.18 7.10
C SER A 79 -7.44 -9.87 7.94
N PHE A 80 -8.41 -9.21 7.32
CA PHE A 80 -9.72 -8.96 7.91
C PHE A 80 -10.83 -8.98 6.87
N ASP A 81 -11.99 -9.50 7.27
CA ASP A 81 -13.17 -9.57 6.44
C ASP A 81 -13.95 -8.26 6.46
N LYS A 82 -14.18 -7.67 5.29
CA LYS A 82 -15.16 -6.58 5.15
C LYS A 82 -16.54 -7.20 4.88
N LYS A 83 -17.27 -7.56 5.93
CA LYS A 83 -18.70 -7.87 5.81
C LYS A 83 -19.47 -6.56 5.63
N TYR A 84 -19.74 -6.18 4.38
CA TYR A 84 -20.71 -5.13 4.11
C TYR A 84 -22.08 -5.64 4.59
N MET A 85 -22.60 -5.04 5.67
CA MET A 85 -23.92 -5.35 6.26
C MET A 85 -25.12 -4.93 5.40
N VAL A 86 -24.92 -4.65 4.11
CA VAL A 86 -25.97 -4.21 3.19
C VAL A 86 -26.23 -5.32 2.18
N SER A 87 -27.32 -6.03 2.39
CA SER A 87 -27.89 -7.00 1.46
C SER A 87 -28.48 -6.26 0.26
N PHE A 88 -27.65 -5.83 -0.68
CA PHE A 88 -28.15 -5.56 -2.03
C PHE A 88 -28.61 -6.90 -2.59
N MET A 89 -29.90 -7.01 -2.84
CA MET A 89 -30.56 -8.21 -3.35
C MET A 89 -29.70 -8.93 -4.41
N ASN A 90 -29.15 -10.07 -4.00
CA ASN A 90 -28.99 -11.24 -4.84
C ASN A 90 -28.14 -11.15 -6.12
N ARG A 91 -26.96 -10.46 -6.14
CA ARG A 91 -25.87 -10.69 -7.15
C ARG A 91 -24.46 -10.18 -6.73
N ASN A 92 -23.84 -10.76 -5.70
CA ASN A 92 -22.38 -10.89 -5.51
C ASN A 92 -22.11 -11.12 -4.03
N ASP A 93 -22.02 -12.38 -3.62
CA ASP A 93 -21.44 -12.78 -2.34
C ASP A 93 -19.90 -12.66 -2.41
N ARG A 94 -19.40 -11.49 -2.82
CA ARG A 94 -17.96 -11.21 -2.86
C ARG A 94 -17.55 -10.77 -1.47
N LYS A 95 -17.36 -11.73 -0.58
CA LYS A 95 -16.57 -11.52 0.65
C LYS A 95 -15.22 -10.94 0.20
N ALA A 96 -15.04 -9.64 0.43
CA ALA A 96 -13.80 -8.95 0.10
C ALA A 96 -12.92 -8.95 1.35
N GLU A 97 -11.96 -9.85 1.38
CA GLU A 97 -10.90 -9.87 2.39
C GLU A 97 -9.89 -8.75 2.09
N HIS A 98 -9.47 -8.05 3.13
CA HIS A 98 -8.47 -6.99 3.06
C HIS A 98 -7.29 -7.36 3.95
N LEU A 99 -6.11 -6.81 3.63
CA LEU A 99 -4.88 -6.95 4.37
C LEU A 99 -4.57 -5.64 5.09
N ILE A 100 -4.04 -5.78 6.30
CA ILE A 100 -3.32 -4.75 7.06
C ILE A 100 -1.85 -5.13 7.01
N ILE A 101 -1.02 -4.23 6.50
CA ILE A 101 0.42 -4.42 6.27
C ILE A 101 1.18 -3.41 7.12
N THR A 102 2.07 -3.88 8.00
CA THR A 102 2.88 -3.03 8.89
C THR A 102 4.36 -3.45 8.91
N ASN A 103 5.24 -2.57 9.38
CA ASN A 103 6.68 -2.84 9.56
C ASN A 103 7.15 -2.73 11.02
N TYR A 104 6.23 -2.94 11.97
CA TYR A 104 6.45 -2.87 13.41
C TYR A 104 5.59 -3.89 14.15
#